data_AF-A0A350JHK9-F1
#
_entry.id   AF-A0A350JHK9-F1
#
_cell.length_a   1.000
_cell.length_b   1.000
_cell.length_c   1.000
_cell.angle_alpha   90.00
_cell.angle_beta   90.00
_cell.angle_gamma   90.00
#
_symmetry.space_group_name_H-M   'P 1'
#
loop_
_entity.id
_entity.type
_entity.pdbx_description
1 polymer ?
#
loop_
_entity_poly.entity_id
_entity_poly.type
_entity_poly.pdbx_seq_one_letter_code
_entity_poly.pdbx_strand_id
1 'polypeptide(L)'
;MHDFSAATIKKAVIHVVGNKGLDEPLRLSENHLRTLLVEEEESLRHFFLKPFKTEEYNQFHHHTNLELNEAFNYIHELFLTPINFIEASKKLATHLFESSIHQRIKGGEFYV
;
A
#
# COMPACT_ATOMS: atom_id res chain seq x y z
N MET A 1 -15.65 -1.48 -18.19
CA MET A 1 -14.34 -0.81 -18.01
C MET A 1 -14.60 0.39 -17.11
N HIS A 2 -13.99 0.44 -15.94
CA HIS A 2 -14.22 1.55 -15.00
C HIS A 2 -13.57 2.82 -15.55
N ASP A 3 -14.34 3.91 -15.54
CA ASP A 3 -13.82 5.24 -15.86
C ASP A 3 -13.27 5.86 -14.58
N PHE A 4 -11.93 5.95 -14.51
CA PHE A 4 -11.22 6.60 -13.42
C PHE A 4 -10.77 8.02 -13.76
N SER A 5 -11.31 8.64 -14.82
CA SER A 5 -10.95 9.99 -15.25
C SER A 5 -11.13 11.05 -14.14
N ALA A 6 -12.11 10.85 -13.25
CA ALA A 6 -12.38 11.72 -12.11
C ALA A 6 -11.66 11.31 -10.80
N ALA A 7 -10.85 10.25 -10.81
CA ALA A 7 -10.15 9.79 -9.60
C ALA A 7 -8.99 10.75 -9.25
N THR A 8 -8.87 11.09 -7.96
CA THR A 8 -7.81 11.97 -7.43
C THR A 8 -7.11 11.35 -6.23
N ILE A 9 -5.83 11.68 -6.06
CA ILE A 9 -5.01 11.20 -4.95
C ILE A 9 -5.10 12.19 -3.79
N LYS A 10 -5.88 11.86 -2.76
CA LYS A 10 -6.06 12.72 -1.57
C LYS A 10 -4.90 12.66 -0.59
N LYS A 11 -4.35 11.46 -0.39
CA LYS A 11 -3.23 11.16 0.49
C LYS A 11 -2.42 10.05 -0.16
N ALA A 12 -1.12 10.10 0.00
CA ALA A 12 -0.20 9.05 -0.41
C ALA A 12 1.01 9.05 0.52
N VAL A 13 1.61 7.90 0.73
CA VAL A 13 2.87 7.76 1.48
C VAL A 13 3.72 6.68 0.85
N ILE A 14 5.04 6.88 0.90
CA ILE A 14 6.02 5.95 0.34
C ILE A 14 6.89 5.45 1.47
N HIS A 15 6.94 4.14 1.65
CA HIS A 15 7.89 3.46 2.52
C HIS A 15 8.95 2.76 1.66
N VAL A 16 10.11 2.45 2.23
CA VAL A 16 11.06 1.52 1.60
C VAL A 16 11.04 0.24 2.41
N VAL A 17 10.63 -0.85 1.78
CA VAL A 17 10.52 -2.17 2.41
C VAL A 17 11.61 -3.06 1.83
N GLY A 18 12.60 -3.39 2.65
CA GLY A 18 13.64 -4.36 2.32
C GLY A 18 13.18 -5.81 2.47
N ASN A 19 14.03 -6.74 2.04
CA ASN A 19 13.94 -8.15 2.40
C ASN A 19 14.68 -8.43 3.73
N LYS A 20 13.93 -8.83 4.75
CA LYS A 20 14.46 -9.19 6.07
C LYS A 20 15.44 -10.36 6.03
N GLY A 21 15.22 -11.33 5.14
CA GLY A 21 16.10 -12.48 4.95
C GLY A 21 17.42 -12.16 4.25
N LEU A 22 17.53 -10.98 3.63
CA LEU A 22 18.75 -10.46 3.01
C LEU A 22 19.40 -9.32 3.81
N ASP A 23 18.91 -9.06 5.03
CA ASP A 23 19.36 -7.96 5.90
C ASP A 23 19.20 -6.56 5.25
N GLU A 24 18.21 -6.42 4.36
CA GLU A 24 17.85 -5.14 3.77
C GLU A 24 16.97 -4.33 4.75
N PRO A 25 17.05 -3.00 4.76
CA PRO A 25 16.39 -2.19 5.77
C PRO A 25 14.90 -1.97 5.49
N LEU A 26 14.13 -1.80 6.56
CA LEU A 26 12.82 -1.13 6.52
C LEU A 26 13.00 0.36 6.84
N ARG A 27 12.52 1.25 5.97
CA ARG A 27 12.45 2.69 6.21
C ARG A 27 11.01 3.17 6.15
N LEU A 28 10.53 3.67 7.28
CA LEU A 28 9.18 4.16 7.42
C LEU A 28 9.15 5.68 7.27
N SER A 29 8.24 6.18 6.43
CA SER A 29 7.98 7.60 6.32
C SER A 29 7.10 8.09 7.48
N GLU A 30 7.46 9.25 8.02
CA GLU A 30 6.72 9.89 9.11
C GLU A 30 5.57 10.78 8.62
N ASN A 31 5.61 11.18 7.35
CA ASN A 31 4.64 12.08 6.75
C ASN A 31 4.17 11.56 5.39
N HIS A 32 2.92 11.88 5.05
CA HIS A 32 2.42 11.77 3.68
C HIS A 32 3.22 12.63 2.70
N LEU A 33 3.12 12.28 1.41
CA LEU A 33 3.63 13.09 0.32
C LEU A 33 3.08 14.51 0.42
N ARG A 34 3.91 15.47 0.00
CA ARG A 34 3.45 16.84 -0.25
C ARG A 34 2.34 16.83 -1.30
N THR A 35 1.62 17.94 -1.40
CA THR A 35 0.73 18.20 -2.53
C THR A 35 1.48 17.93 -3.84
N LEU A 36 0.89 17.06 -4.66
CA LEU A 36 1.39 16.71 -5.98
C LEU A 36 1.06 17.82 -6.96
N LEU A 37 1.97 18.06 -7.90
CA LEU A 37 1.66 18.84 -9.10
C LEU A 37 0.73 18.03 -9.99
N VAL A 38 0.00 18.71 -10.87
CA VAL A 38 -0.95 18.07 -11.79
C VAL A 38 -0.28 16.93 -12.58
N GLU A 39 0.88 17.19 -13.16
CA GLU A 39 1.63 16.21 -13.97
C GLU A 39 2.11 14.99 -13.14
N GLU A 40 2.47 15.21 -11.87
CA GLU A 40 2.87 14.14 -10.94
C GLU A 40 1.67 13.26 -10.58
N GLU A 41 0.53 13.88 -10.26
CA GLU A 41 -0.71 13.17 -9.97
C GLU A 41 -1.21 12.39 -11.18
N GLU A 42 -1.15 12.96 -12.39
CA GLU A 42 -1.52 12.25 -13.62
C GLU A 42 -0.65 11.01 -13.87
N SER A 43 0.66 11.16 -13.70
CA SER A 43 1.62 10.07 -13.87
C SER A 43 1.36 8.94 -12.87
N LEU A 44 1.19 9.28 -11.59
CA LEU A 44 0.90 8.32 -10.52
C LEU A 44 -0.46 7.65 -10.70
N ARG A 45 -1.49 8.42 -11.08
CA ARG A 45 -2.83 7.88 -11.36
C ARG A 45 -2.77 6.87 -12.50
N HIS A 46 -2.08 7.19 -13.59
CA HIS A 46 -1.90 6.23 -14.69
C HIS A 46 -1.18 4.97 -14.22
N PHE A 47 -0.08 5.12 -13.46
CA PHE A 47 0.70 4.00 -12.94
C PHE A 47 -0.11 3.08 -12.03
N PHE A 48 -0.79 3.64 -11.02
CA PHE A 48 -1.56 2.86 -10.04
C PHE A 48 -2.83 2.24 -10.63
N LEU A 49 -3.48 2.90 -11.60
CA LEU A 49 -4.75 2.43 -12.13
C LEU A 49 -4.60 1.48 -13.34
N LYS A 50 -3.44 1.47 -14.01
CA LYS A 50 -3.14 0.58 -15.14
C LYS A 50 -3.43 -0.92 -14.88
N PRO A 51 -3.21 -1.49 -13.67
CA PRO A 51 -3.52 -2.88 -13.38
C PRO A 51 -5.02 -3.20 -13.23
N PHE A 52 -5.88 -2.21 -12.95
CA PHE A 52 -7.31 -2.41 -12.65
C PHE A 52 -8.16 -2.59 -13.91
N LYS A 53 -7.96 -3.71 -14.60
CA LYS A 53 -8.66 -4.05 -15.84
C LYS A 53 -9.90 -4.94 -15.63
N THR A 54 -9.98 -5.61 -14.48
CA THR A 54 -11.06 -6.53 -14.10
C THR A 54 -11.91 -5.96 -12.97
N GLU A 55 -13.09 -6.52 -12.75
CA GLU A 55 -14.05 -6.06 -11.73
C GLU A 55 -13.77 -6.62 -10.32
N GLU A 56 -12.71 -7.41 -10.15
CA GLU A 56 -12.34 -7.99 -8.86
C GLU A 56 -11.47 -7.02 -8.07
N TYR A 57 -12.11 -6.28 -7.17
CA TYR A 57 -11.44 -5.35 -6.27
C TYR A 57 -11.32 -6.01 -4.89
N ASN A 58 -10.12 -6.51 -4.59
CA ASN A 58 -9.70 -7.12 -3.33
C ASN A 58 -10.13 -8.59 -3.12
N GLN A 59 -9.14 -9.49 -3.00
CA GLN A 59 -9.34 -10.84 -2.52
C GLN A 59 -8.42 -11.08 -1.32
N PHE A 60 -8.93 -10.83 -0.12
CA PHE A 60 -8.28 -11.25 1.11
C PHE A 60 -8.77 -12.65 1.47
N HIS A 61 -7.86 -13.48 1.96
CA HIS A 61 -8.17 -14.84 2.36
C HIS A 61 -7.49 -15.14 3.69
N HIS A 62 -8.19 -15.90 4.53
CA HIS A 62 -7.63 -16.57 5.68
C HIS A 62 -8.44 -17.85 5.91
N HIS A 63 -7.77 -18.97 6.17
CA HIS A 63 -8.40 -20.29 6.16
C HIS A 63 -9.50 -20.48 7.21
N THR A 64 -9.43 -19.74 8.33
CA THR A 64 -10.44 -19.78 9.41
C THR A 64 -11.46 -18.63 9.33
N ASN A 65 -11.00 -17.38 9.42
CA ASN A 65 -11.83 -16.20 9.41
C ASN A 65 -11.02 -15.04 8.82
N LEU A 66 -11.65 -14.24 7.95
CA LEU A 66 -11.05 -13.07 7.31
C LEU A 66 -10.49 -12.04 8.31
N GLU A 67 -11.12 -11.91 9.48
CA GLU A 67 -10.67 -11.02 10.57
C GLU A 67 -9.31 -11.41 11.15
N LEU A 68 -8.78 -12.59 10.81
CA LEU A 68 -7.43 -13.01 11.18
C LEU A 68 -6.38 -12.63 10.13
N ASN A 69 -6.78 -12.03 9.01
CA ASN A 69 -5.85 -11.47 8.04
C ASN A 69 -5.42 -10.06 8.48
N GLU A 70 -4.16 -9.92 8.86
CA GLU A 70 -3.62 -8.66 9.40
C GLU A 70 -3.67 -7.53 8.38
N ALA A 71 -3.33 -7.80 7.11
CA ALA A 71 -3.40 -6.81 6.04
C ALA A 71 -4.83 -6.35 5.79
N PHE A 72 -5.81 -7.26 5.83
CA PHE A 72 -7.22 -6.91 5.75
C PHE A 72 -7.63 -5.97 6.88
N ASN A 73 -7.25 -6.26 8.12
CA ASN A 73 -7.59 -5.41 9.27
C ASN A 73 -6.98 -4.00 9.15
N TYR A 74 -5.70 -3.88 8.77
CA TYR A 74 -5.06 -2.58 8.59
C TYR A 74 -5.72 -1.76 7.47
N ILE A 75 -6.10 -2.41 6.36
CA ILE A 75 -6.78 -1.77 5.24
C ILE A 75 -8.22 -1.39 5.64
N HIS A 76 -8.90 -2.25 6.38
CA HIS A 76 -10.24 -1.97 6.88
C HIS A 76 -10.26 -0.73 7.80
N GLU A 77 -9.28 -0.63 8.71
CA GLU A 77 -9.09 0.56 9.57
C GLU A 77 -8.87 1.85 8.75
N LEU A 78 -8.09 1.77 7.65
CA LEU A 78 -7.85 2.91 6.74
C LEU A 78 -9.14 3.44 6.11
N PHE A 79 -10.06 2.55 5.73
CA PHE A 79 -11.32 2.93 5.11
C PHE A 79 -12.37 3.42 6.10
N LEU A 80 -12.37 2.90 7.34
CA LEU A 80 -13.32 3.32 8.37
C LEU A 80 -12.95 4.64 9.05
N THR A 81 -11.65 4.89 9.26
CA THR A 81 -11.19 6.03 10.05
C THR A 81 -10.02 6.76 9.37
N PRO A 82 -10.24 7.96 8.79
CA PRO A 82 -9.17 8.73 8.13
C PRO A 82 -8.12 9.31 9.11
N ILE A 83 -8.34 9.17 10.42
CA ILE A 83 -7.47 9.69 11.48
C ILE A 83 -6.14 8.92 11.57
N ASN A 84 -6.02 7.73 10.97
CA ASN A 84 -4.87 6.84 11.21
C ASN A 84 -4.04 6.45 9.96
N PHE A 85 -4.07 7.26 8.89
CA PHE A 85 -3.44 6.90 7.60
C PHE A 85 -1.96 6.50 7.70
N ILE A 86 -1.14 7.33 8.36
CA ILE A 86 0.32 7.09 8.46
C ILE A 86 0.64 5.89 9.36
N GLU A 87 -0.05 5.76 10.49
CA GLU A 87 0.13 4.61 11.40
C GLU A 87 -0.26 3.30 10.71
N ALA A 88 -1.40 3.27 10.02
CA ALA A 88 -1.83 2.08 9.31
C ALA A 88 -0.95 1.76 8.09
N SER A 89 -0.44 2.77 7.37
CA SER A 89 0.54 2.53 6.30
C SER A 89 1.86 1.96 6.84
N LYS A 90 2.31 2.41 8.02
CA LYS A 90 3.46 1.85 8.72
C LYS A 90 3.22 0.40 9.15
N LYS A 91 2.04 0.07 9.67
CA LYS A 91 1.66 -1.32 9.99
C LYS A 91 1.70 -2.22 8.75
N LEU A 92 1.16 -1.75 7.62
CA LEU A 92 1.20 -2.47 6.34
C LEU A 92 2.64 -2.70 5.86
N ALA A 93 3.47 -1.65 5.85
CA ALA A 93 4.87 -1.75 5.44
C ALA A 93 5.68 -2.70 6.34
N THR A 94 5.43 -2.65 7.65
CA THR A 94 6.07 -3.53 8.64
C THR A 94 5.64 -4.99 8.43
N HIS A 95 4.35 -5.24 8.21
CA HIS A 95 3.85 -6.59 7.93
C HIS A 95 4.46 -7.15 6.63
N LEU A 96 4.59 -6.34 5.58
CA LEU A 96 5.25 -6.73 4.34
C LEU A 96 6.74 -7.06 4.57
N PHE A 97 7.44 -6.26 5.36
CA PHE A 97 8.84 -6.50 5.72
C PHE A 97 9.02 -7.83 6.46
N GLU A 98 8.19 -8.07 7.49
CA GLU A 98 8.22 -9.29 8.30
C GLU A 98 7.91 -10.55 7.46
N SER A 99 7.09 -10.41 6.43
CA SER A 99 6.75 -11.49 5.49
C SER A 99 7.78 -11.68 4.37
N SER A 100 8.65 -10.69 4.12
CA SER A 100 9.59 -10.69 3.01
C SER A 100 10.93 -11.32 3.41
N ILE A 101 10.96 -12.65 3.48
CA ILE A 101 12.14 -13.43 3.91
C ILE A 101 12.79 -14.25 2.79
N HIS A 102 12.09 -14.45 1.67
CA HIS A 102 12.58 -15.33 0.61
C HIS A 102 13.60 -14.62 -0.28
N GLN A 103 14.76 -15.22 -0.55
CA GLN A 103 15.90 -14.58 -1.26
C GLN A 103 15.59 -14.03 -2.66
N ARG A 104 14.49 -14.46 -3.29
CA ARG A 104 14.04 -13.96 -4.61
C ARG A 104 13.12 -12.73 -4.55
N ILE A 105 12.66 -12.37 -3.36
CA ILE A 105 11.87 -11.14 -3.16
C ILE A 105 12.87 -9.99 -3.03
N LYS A 106 12.75 -8.97 -3.89
CA LYS A 106 13.59 -7.79 -3.81
C LYS A 106 12.90 -6.75 -2.94
N GLY A 107 13.70 -6.02 -2.15
CA GLY A 107 13.22 -4.79 -1.53
C GLY A 107 12.86 -3.73 -2.57
N GLY A 108 12.07 -2.74 -2.15
CA GLY A 108 11.63 -1.66 -3.02
C GLY A 108 10.74 -0.64 -2.33
N GLU A 109 10.15 0.22 -3.14
CA GLU A 109 9.18 1.23 -2.71
C GLU A 109 7.82 0.59 -2.47
N PHE A 110 7.21 0.92 -1.35
CA PHE A 110 5.88 0.50 -0.97
C PHE A 110 4.97 1.72 -0.87
N TYR A 111 4.01 1.81 -1.79
CA TYR A 111 3.06 2.91 -1.92
C TYR A 111 1.74 2.57 -1.25
N VAL A 112 1.21 3.50 -0.45
CA VAL A 112 -0.12 3.44 0.18
C VAL A 112 -0.85 4.75 -0.07
#